data_AF-A0A2N1M3D2-F1
#
_entry.id   AF-A0A2N1M3D2-F1
#
_cell.length_a   1.000
_cell.length_b   1.000
_cell.length_c   1.000
_cell.angle_alpha   90.00
_cell.angle_beta   90.00
_cell.angle_gamma   90.00
#
_symmetry.space_group_name_H-M   'P 1'
#
loop_
_entity.id
_entity.type
_entity.pdbx_description
1 polymer ?
#
loop_
_entity_poly.entity_id
_entity_poly.type
_entity_poly.pdbx_seq_one_letter_code
_entity_poly.pdbx_strand_id
1 'polypeptide(L)' 'IAKKSRNDRRKIMDKFTTNPIQYLPLCNPAKYEHTYDRAISFITVKNKRQDRIVGVFNYPELSEYLGVRSN' A
#
# COMPACT_ATOMS: atom_id res chain seq x y z
N ILE A 1 -1.30 18.07 31.14
CA ILE A 1 -1.12 18.36 29.70
C ILE A 1 -0.49 17.16 29.02
N ALA A 2 -1.28 16.37 28.28
CA ALA A 2 -0.79 15.20 27.58
C ALA A 2 0.00 15.63 26.34
N LYS A 3 1.27 15.22 26.25
CA LYS A 3 2.16 15.48 25.12
C LYS A 3 1.56 14.84 23.86
N LYS A 4 0.96 15.66 23.01
CA LYS A 4 0.45 15.27 21.69
C LYS A 4 1.67 15.04 20.77
N SER A 5 2.22 13.84 20.81
CA SER A 5 3.20 13.38 19.81
C SER A 5 2.53 13.51 18.45
N ARG A 6 3.08 14.37 17.58
CA ARG A 6 2.52 14.61 16.25
C ARG A 6 2.78 13.35 15.43
N ASN A 7 1.74 12.55 15.24
CA ASN A 7 1.71 11.39 14.38
C ASN A 7 1.72 11.84 12.89
N ASP A 8 2.81 12.45 12.43
CA ASP A 8 2.96 12.84 11.02
C ASP A 8 2.90 11.61 10.10
N ARG A 9 3.35 10.45 10.59
CA ARG A 9 3.18 9.15 9.92
C ARG A 9 1.71 8.87 9.59
N ARG A 10 0.79 9.05 10.55
CA ARG A 10 -0.64 8.73 10.36
C ARG A 10 -1.31 9.65 9.35
N LYS A 11 -0.89 10.92 9.27
CA LYS A 11 -1.38 11.89 8.28
C LYS A 11 -0.86 11.63 6.86
N ILE A 12 0.36 11.11 6.74
CA ILE A 12 0.91 10.69 5.45
C ILE A 12 0.24 9.38 5.01
N MET A 13 0.04 8.44 5.94
CA MET A 13 -0.57 7.13 5.69
C MET A 13 -1.98 7.25 5.10
N ASP A 14 -2.87 8.04 5.71
CA ASP A 14 -4.26 8.23 5.26
C ASP A 14 -4.36 8.85 3.84
N LYS A 15 -3.30 9.56 3.43
CA LYS A 15 -3.23 10.25 2.14
C LYS A 15 -2.80 9.34 0.98
N PHE A 16 -2.18 8.20 1.29
CA PHE A 16 -1.63 7.27 0.29
C PHE A 16 -2.25 5.87 0.35
N THR A 17 -2.93 5.49 1.44
CA THR A 17 -3.65 4.21 1.53
C THR A 17 -4.74 4.15 0.48
N THR A 18 -4.48 3.32 -0.53
CA THR A 18 -5.45 3.01 -1.57
C THR A 18 -6.31 1.83 -1.11
N ASN A 19 -7.61 1.85 -1.38
CA ASN A 19 -8.51 0.75 -1.06
C ASN A 19 -7.96 -0.57 -1.67
N PRO A 20 -7.91 -1.69 -0.92
CA PRO A 20 -7.36 -2.96 -1.39
C PRO A 20 -8.01 -3.49 -2.68
N ILE A 21 -9.26 -3.12 -2.99
CA ILE A 21 -9.93 -3.46 -4.26
C ILE A 21 -9.15 -2.89 -5.48
N GLN A 22 -8.52 -1.74 -5.33
CA GLN A 22 -7.74 -1.09 -6.40
C GLN A 22 -6.39 -1.77 -6.63
N TYR A 23 -6.02 -2.77 -5.82
CA TYR A 23 -4.79 -3.54 -6.02
C TYR A 23 -4.89 -4.50 -7.21
N LEU A 24 -6.06 -5.07 -7.49
CA LEU A 24 -6.23 -6.13 -8.49
C LEU A 24 -5.76 -5.73 -9.91
N PRO A 25 -6.11 -4.55 -10.45
CA PRO A 25 -5.63 -4.11 -11.76
C PRO A 25 -4.12 -3.87 -11.80
N LEU A 26 -3.48 -3.73 -10.63
CA LEU A 26 -2.06 -3.48 -10.47
C LEU A 26 -1.24 -4.76 -10.30
N CYS A 27 -1.85 -5.94 -10.19
CA CYS A 27 -1.17 -7.23 -10.06
C CYS A 27 -0.42 -7.70 -11.32
N ASN A 28 -0.27 -6.87 -12.36
CA ASN A 28 0.44 -7.26 -13.57
C ASN A 28 1.96 -7.04 -13.41
N PRO A 29 2.78 -8.10 -13.22
CA PRO A 29 4.20 -7.97 -12.95
C PRO A 29 5.01 -7.46 -14.14
N ALA A 30 4.49 -7.53 -15.37
CA ALA A 30 5.16 -6.98 -16.55
C ALA A 30 5.08 -5.45 -16.57
N LYS A 31 4.04 -4.86 -15.95
CA LYS A 31 3.81 -3.40 -15.92
C LYS A 31 4.21 -2.77 -14.59
N TYR A 32 4.05 -3.50 -13.49
CA TYR A 32 4.20 -2.96 -12.16
C TYR A 32 5.28 -3.72 -11.36
N GLU A 33 6.00 -2.96 -10.54
CA GLU A 33 6.92 -3.46 -9.54
C GLU A 33 6.28 -3.29 -8.17
N HIS A 34 6.40 -4.32 -7.34
CA HIS A 34 5.83 -4.35 -6.00
C HIS A 34 6.98 -4.45 -5.00
N THR A 35 7.13 -3.42 -4.16
CA THR A 35 8.14 -3.40 -3.11
C THR A 35 7.45 -3.42 -1.75
N TYR A 36 7.75 -4.42 -0.94
CA TYR A 36 7.27 -4.51 0.43
C TYR A 36 8.25 -3.81 1.38
N ASP A 37 7.77 -2.80 2.09
CA ASP A 37 8.52 -2.13 3.15
C ASP A 37 8.09 -2.70 4.51
N ARG A 38 8.99 -3.48 5.11
CA ARG A 38 8.79 -4.13 6.41
C ARG A 38 8.74 -3.14 7.58
N ALA A 39 9.38 -1.97 7.48
CA ALA A 39 9.42 -0.99 8.58
C ALA A 39 8.05 -0.33 8.81
N ILE A 40 7.24 -0.26 7.76
CA ILE A 40 5.91 0.33 7.80
C ILE A 40 4.78 -0.67 7.50
N SER A 41 5.10 -1.87 7.03
CA SER A 41 4.15 -2.90 6.58
C SER A 41 3.26 -2.45 5.43
N PHE A 42 3.85 -1.81 4.41
CA PHE A 42 3.15 -1.40 3.19
C PHE A 42 3.76 -2.03 1.95
N ILE A 43 2.92 -2.23 0.94
CA ILE A 43 3.35 -2.52 -0.43
C ILE A 43 3.26 -1.24 -1.23
N THR A 44 4.39 -0.83 -1.78
CA THR A 44 4.45 0.24 -2.79
C THR A 44 4.39 -0.39 -4.17
N VAL A 45 3.51 0.12 -5.02
CA VAL A 45 3.37 -0.30 -6.42
C VAL A 45 3.88 0.82 -7.32
N LYS A 46 4.89 0.48 -8.13
CA LYS A 46 5.52 1.39 -9.08
C LYS A 46 5.23 0.95 -10.51
N ASN A 47 4.81 1.88 -11.36
CA ASN A 47 4.73 1.64 -12.80
C ASN A 47 6.14 1.68 -13.40
N LYS A 48 6.60 0.55 -13.94
CA LYS A 48 7.96 0.40 -14.47
C LYS A 48 8.25 1.31 -15.67
N ARG A 49 7.24 1.61 -16.49
CA ARG A 49 7.41 2.43 -17.69
C ARG A 49 7.49 3.93 -17.39
N GLN A 50 6.78 4.37 -16.36
CA GLN A 50 6.68 5.79 -15.99
C GLN A 50 7.53 6.15 -14.77
N ASP A 51 8.20 5.16 -14.18
CA ASP A 51 8.95 5.29 -12.93
C ASP A 51 8.14 5.91 -11.77
N ARG A 52 6.82 5.75 -11.79
CA ARG A 52 5.89 6.46 -10.89
C ARG A 52 5.22 5.53 -9.89
N ILE A 53 5.11 5.96 -8.63
CA ILE A 53 4.26 5.27 -7.64
C ILE A 53 2.80 5.47 -8.02
N VAL A 54 2.10 4.35 -8.23
CA VAL A 54 0.69 4.31 -8.63
C VAL A 54 -0.23 3.83 -7.51
N GLY A 55 0.32 3.23 -6.45
CA GLY A 55 -0.45 2.84 -5.29
C GLY A 55 0.43 2.47 -4.11
N VAL A 56 -0.10 2.68 -2.90
CA VAL A 56 0.50 2.28 -1.64
C VAL A 56 -0.57 1.58 -0.82
N PHE A 57 -0.31 0.33 -0.44
CA PHE A 57 -1.30 -0.55 0.15
C PHE A 57 -0.83 -1.06 1.50
N ASN A 58 -1.72 -1.03 2.49
CA ASN A 58 -1.46 -1.58 3.81
C ASN A 58 -1.40 -3.11 3.70
N TYR A 59 -0.27 -3.72 4.05
CA TYR A 59 -0.03 -5.15 3.81
C TYR A 59 -1.00 -6.06 4.58
N PRO A 60 -1.22 -5.89 5.90
CA PRO A 60 -2.24 -6.65 6.63
C PRO A 60 -3.63 -6.61 5.99
N GLU A 61 -4.14 -5.42 5.67
CA GLU A 61 -5.47 -5.23 5.09
C GLU A 61 -5.57 -5.82 3.68
N LEU A 62 -4.53 -5.63 2.87
CA LEU A 62 -4.47 -6.21 1.54
C LEU A 62 -4.35 -7.73 1.60
N SER A 63 -3.58 -8.27 2.54
CA SER A 63 -3.43 -9.72 2.74
C SER A 63 -4.75 -10.36 3.18
N GLU A 64 -5.50 -9.69 4.05
CA GLU A 64 -6.84 -10.14 4.45
C GLU A 64 -7.80 -10.10 3.26
N TYR A 65 -7.83 -9.01 2.50
CA TYR A 65 -8.65 -8.89 1.29
C TYR A 65 -8.33 -9.97 0.23
N LEU A 66 -7.05 -10.25 0.00
CA LEU A 66 -6.62 -11.29 -0.95
C LEU A 66 -6.90 -12.70 -0.41
N GLY A 67 -6.74 -12.92 0.90
CA GLY A 67 -7.02 -14.19 1.57
C GLY A 67 -8.50 -14.55 1.59
N VAL A 68 -9.41 -13.57 1.68
CA VAL A 68 -10.87 -13.78 1.58
C VAL A 68 -11.30 -14.27 0.19
N ARG A 69 -10.47 -14.09 -0.87
CA ARG A 69 -10.75 -14.63 -2.21
C ARG A 69 -10.16 -16.03 -2.45
N SER A 70 -9.47 -16.63 -1.47
CA SER A 70 -8.89 -17.98 -1.60
C SER A 70 -9.81 -19.11 -1.13
N ASN A 71 -11.12 -18.86 -0.97
CA ASN A 71 -12.11 -19.87 -0.54
C ASN A 71 -13.22 -20.06 -1.56
#